data_AF-A0A934K052-F1
#
_entry.id   AF-A0A934K052-F1
#
_cell.length_a   1.000
_cell.length_b   1.000
_cell.length_c   1.000
_cell.angle_alpha   90.00
_cell.angle_beta   90.00
_cell.angle_gamma   90.00
#
_symmetry.space_group_name_H-M   'P 1'
#
loop_
_entity.id
_entity.type
_entity.pdbx_description
1 polymer ?
#
loop_
_entity_poly.entity_id
_entity_poly.type
_entity_poly.pdbx_seq_one_letter_code
_entity_poly.pdbx_strand_id
1 'polypeptide(L)' 'MASVKTNVTELPESRVRLEAEVGAEEVERHIQQAAKELGRELRVPGFRKGKVPP' A
#
# COMPACT_ATOMS: atom_id res chain seq x y z
N MET A 1 -11.58 -10.12 -2.40
CA MET A 1 -10.46 -9.72 -3.27
C MET A 1 -10.97 -8.56 -4.10
N ALA A 2 -10.52 -7.33 -3.80
CA ALA A 2 -11.06 -6.12 -4.41
C ALA A 2 -10.58 -5.98 -5.85
N SER A 3 -11.49 -5.59 -6.74
CA SER A 3 -11.26 -5.44 -8.17
C SER A 3 -10.52 -4.14 -8.45
N VAL A 4 -9.22 -4.22 -8.76
CA VAL A 4 -8.46 -3.09 -9.30
C VAL A 4 -8.98 -2.80 -10.70
N LYS A 5 -9.45 -1.58 -10.94
CA LYS A 5 -9.94 -1.18 -12.27
C LYS A 5 -8.72 -0.85 -13.12
N THR A 6 -8.44 -1.70 -14.11
CA THR A 6 -7.27 -1.58 -14.99
C THR A 6 -7.74 -1.31 -16.42
N ASN A 7 -7.27 -0.21 -17.00
CA ASN A 7 -7.39 0.09 -18.43
C ASN A 7 -6.07 -0.21 -19.11
N VAL A 8 -6.10 -1.11 -20.09
CA VAL A 8 -4.93 -1.51 -20.88
C VAL A 8 -5.07 -0.90 -22.26
N THR A 9 -4.13 -0.06 -22.66
CA THR A 9 -4.04 0.45 -24.04
C THR A 9 -2.78 -0.10 -24.70
N GLU A 10 -2.97 -0.81 -25.81
CA GLU A 10 -1.88 -1.36 -26.62
C GLU A 10 -1.35 -0.28 -27.57
N LEU A 11 -0.05 0.01 -27.49
CA LEU A 11 0.62 1.00 -28.32
C LEU A 11 1.56 0.29 -29.32
N PRO A 12 1.76 0.86 -30.52
CA PRO A 12 2.77 0.35 -31.45
C PRO A 12 4.17 0.41 -30.81
N GLU A 13 5.07 -0.48 -31.27
CA GLU A 13 6.39 -0.80 -30.65
C GLU A 13 6.36 -1.75 -29.44
N SER A 14 5.37 -2.64 -29.34
CA SER A 14 5.29 -3.63 -28.24
C SER A 14 5.23 -3.00 -26.85
N ARG A 15 4.62 -1.81 -26.72
CA ARG A 15 4.44 -1.12 -25.44
C ARG A 15 2.99 -1.21 -24.99
N VAL A 16 2.81 -1.44 -23.70
CA VAL A 16 1.48 -1.51 -23.08
C VAL A 16 1.41 -0.45 -21.99
N ARG A 17 0.41 0.42 -22.06
CA ARG A 17 0.14 1.39 -20.99
C ARG A 17 -1.01 0.86 -20.14
N LEU A 18 -0.73 0.71 -18.85
CA LEU A 18 -1.65 0.24 -17.82
C LEU A 18 -2.03 1.41 -16.92
N GLU A 19 -3.30 1.76 -16.89
CA GLU A 19 -3.86 2.73 -15.96
C GLU A 19 -4.69 1.97 -14.93
N ALA A 20 -4.24 1.98 -13.67
CA ALA A 20 -4.88 1.29 -12.58
C ALA A 20 -5.44 2.30 -11.57
N GLU A 21 -6.74 2.22 -11.28
CA GLU A 21 -7.36 3.00 -10.22
C GLU A 21 -7.47 2.14 -8.96
N VAL A 22 -6.98 2.68 -7.84
CA VAL A 22 -7.07 2.08 -6.50
C VAL A 22 -7.91 2.98 -5.61
N GLY A 23 -8.87 2.39 -4.90
CA GLY A 23 -9.75 3.14 -4.00
C GLY A 23 -9.00 3.70 -2.79
N ALA A 24 -9.36 4.90 -2.34
CA ALA A 24 -8.68 5.57 -1.22
C ALA A 24 -8.74 4.77 0.09
N GLU A 25 -9.86 4.10 0.37
CA GLU A 25 -10.03 3.27 1.57
C GLU A 25 -9.04 2.09 1.61
N GLU A 26 -8.69 1.55 0.44
CA GLU A 26 -7.73 0.47 0.33
C GLU A 26 -6.31 0.97 0.62
N VAL A 27 -5.96 2.12 0.07
CA VAL A 27 -4.68 2.78 0.35
C VAL A 27 -4.52 3.06 1.83
N GLU A 28 -5.52 3.65 2.47
CA GLU A 28 -5.49 3.94 3.92
C GLU A 28 -5.32 2.66 4.75
N ARG A 29 -6.07 1.60 4.44
CA ARG A 29 -5.94 0.31 5.11
C ARG A 29 -4.51 -0.25 5.01
N HIS A 30 -3.90 -0.16 3.83
CA HIS A 30 -2.55 -0.65 3.61
C HIS A 30 -1.50 0.22 4.32
N ILE A 31 -1.70 1.53 4.40
CA ILE A 31 -0.83 2.44 5.15
C ILE A 31 -0.85 2.08 6.64
N GLN A 32 -2.04 1.93 7.25
CA GLN A 32 -2.19 1.57 8.66
C GLN A 32 -1.56 0.21 8.99
N GLN A 33 -1.71 -0.76 8.08
CA GLN A 33 -1.09 -2.08 8.20
C GLN A 33 0.45 -1.97 8.21
N ALA A 34 1.02 -1.22 7.24
CA ALA A 34 2.45 -1.01 7.13
C ALA A 34 3.03 -0.26 8.34
N ALA A 35 2.34 0.77 8.84
CA ALA A 35 2.73 1.50 10.04
C ALA A 35 2.80 0.60 11.27
N LYS A 36 1.81 -0.29 11.44
CA LYS A 36 1.78 -1.26 12.54
C LYS A 36 2.90 -2.31 12.46
N GLU A 37 3.23 -2.76 11.25
CA GLU A 37 4.34 -3.70 11.02
C GLU A 37 5.69 -3.04 11.31
N LEU A 38 5.89 -1.82 10.81
CA LEU A 38 7.08 -1.04 11.08
C LEU A 38 7.24 -0.76 12.59
N GLY A 39 6.15 -0.39 13.27
CA GLY A 39 6.14 -0.18 14.73
C GLY A 39 6.44 -1.43 15.55
N ARG A 40 6.27 -2.64 15.00
CA ARG A 40 6.68 -3.92 15.63
C ARG A 40 8.19 -4.12 15.61
N GLU A 41 8.84 -3.70 14.54
CA GLU A 41 10.27 -3.87 14.31
C GLU A 41 11.09 -2.74 14.92
N LEU A 42 10.58 -1.51 14.84
CA LEU A 42 11.25 -0.32 15.37
C LEU A 42 11.30 -0.31 16.90
N ARG A 43 12.48 0.02 17.43
CA ARG A 43 12.68 0.30 18.85
C ARG A 43 12.59 1.81 19.08
N VAL A 44 11.40 2.29 19.38
CA VAL A 44 11.15 3.71 19.69
C VAL A 44 11.45 3.97 21.18
N PRO A 45 12.32 4.94 21.53
CA PRO A 45 12.55 5.33 22.92
C PRO A 45 11.26 5.69 23.64
N GLY A 46 11.08 5.21 24.88
CA GLY A 46 9.85 5.43 25.66
C GLY A 46 8.72 4.42 25.39
N PHE A 47 8.79 3.63 24.32
CA PHE A 47 7.83 2.57 24.03
C PHE A 47 8.45 1.18 24.18
N ARG A 48 7.68 0.23 24.71
CA ARG A 48 8.09 -1.18 24.71
C ARG A 48 8.13 -1.66 23.25
N LYS A 49 9.19 -2.40 22.88
CA LYS A 49 9.37 -2.96 21.52
C LYS A 49 8.05 -3.55 21.02
N GLY A 50 7.56 -3.03 19.89
CA GLY A 50 6.33 -3.45 19.24
C GLY A 50 5.00 -3.00 19.84
N LYS A 51 5.01 -2.01 20.74
CA LYS A 51 3.82 -1.35 21.28
C LYS A 51 3.82 0.15 20.96
N VAL A 52 4.22 0.50 19.74
CA VAL A 52 4.14 1.88 19.24
C VAL A 52 2.73 2.09 18.67
N PRO A 53 2.04 3.20 19.00
CA PRO A 53 0.78 3.56 18.38
C PRO A 53 0.97 3.82 16.87
N PRO A 54 0.04 3.35 16.01
CA PRO A 54 0.03 3.71 14.59
C PRO A 54 -0.34 5.17 14.37
#